data_AF-N6Y2E2-F1
#
_entry.id   AF-N6Y2E2-F1
#
_cell.length_a   1.000
_cell.length_b   1.000
_cell.length_c   1.000
_cell.angle_alpha   90.00
_cell.angle_beta   90.00
_cell.angle_gamma   90.00
#
_symmetry.space_group_name_H-M   'P 1'
#
loop_
_entity.id
_entity.type
_entity.pdbx_description
1 polymer ?
#
loop_
_entity_poly.entity_id
_entity_poly.type
_entity_poly.pdbx_seq_one_letter_code
_entity_poly.pdbx_strand_id
1 'polypeptide(L)' 'MTKSRQDDDVTGQPYLAAHLHRIGTPASAEALFKVAELPVADFYKQLAWEVAQGHVKDNQTTLEPGHAAG' A
#
# COMPACT_ATOMS: atom_id res chain seq x y z
N MET A 1 -2.71 10.38 13.24
CA MET A 1 -3.31 11.58 12.58
C MET A 1 -3.75 11.08 11.21
N THR A 2 -5.02 11.17 10.85
CA THR A 2 -5.53 10.58 9.58
C THR A 2 -4.88 11.25 8.37
N LYS A 3 -3.87 10.59 7.79
CA LYS A 3 -3.32 10.96 6.48
C LYS A 3 -4.43 10.75 5.44
N SER A 4 -4.50 11.64 4.45
CA SER A 4 -5.45 11.52 3.34
C SER A 4 -4.70 11.06 2.10
N ARG A 5 -5.36 10.36 1.17
CA ARG A 5 -4.71 9.98 -0.09
C ARG A 5 -4.22 11.17 -0.89
N GLN A 6 -4.89 12.30 -0.75
CA GLN A 6 -4.52 13.56 -1.41
C GLN A 6 -3.26 14.21 -0.84
N ASP A 7 -2.70 13.66 0.24
CA ASP A 7 -1.41 14.09 0.75
C ASP A 7 -0.32 13.76 -0.28
N ASP A 8 0.58 14.70 -0.53
CA ASP A 8 1.69 14.56 -1.49
C ASP A 8 2.57 13.33 -1.18
N ASP A 9 2.60 12.95 0.10
CA ASP A 9 3.33 11.80 0.63
C ASP A 9 2.66 10.44 0.31
N VAL A 10 1.41 10.45 -0.19
CA VAL A 10 0.60 9.26 -0.49
C VAL A 10 0.18 9.21 -1.96
N THR A 11 -0.27 10.31 -2.55
CA THR A 11 -0.68 10.35 -3.97
C THR A 11 0.52 10.08 -4.88
N GLY A 12 0.42 9.02 -5.70
CA GLY A 12 1.44 8.68 -6.70
C GLY A 12 2.72 8.09 -6.14
N GLN A 13 2.79 7.83 -4.83
CA GLN A 13 3.94 7.17 -4.20
C GLN A 13 3.63 5.68 -3.91
N PRO A 14 4.65 4.80 -3.89
CA PRO A 14 4.55 3.43 -3.38
C PRO A 14 4.31 3.40 -1.86
N TYR A 15 3.23 4.02 -1.37
CA TYR A 15 2.99 4.19 0.06
C TYR A 15 2.73 2.86 0.77
N LEU A 16 1.90 2.01 0.17
CA LEU A 16 1.59 0.68 0.71
C LEU A 16 2.78 -0.27 0.56
N ALA A 17 3.45 -0.25 -0.58
CA ALA A 17 4.68 -0.99 -0.82
C ALA A 17 5.82 -0.58 0.14
N ALA A 18 5.97 0.71 0.44
CA ALA A 18 6.98 1.21 1.39
C ALA A 18 6.67 0.75 2.82
N HIS A 19 5.40 0.73 3.23
CA HIS A 19 4.99 0.15 4.51
C HIS A 19 5.25 -1.36 4.55
N LEU A 20 4.93 -2.08 3.48
CA LEU A 20 5.25 -3.52 3.36
C LEU A 20 6.77 -3.77 3.42
N HIS A 21 7.57 -2.95 2.75
CA HIS A 21 9.03 -3.01 2.80
C HIS A 21 9.58 -2.74 4.21
N ARG A 22 9.00 -1.78 4.94
CA ARG A 22 9.36 -1.48 6.32
C ARG A 22 9.00 -2.61 7.29
N ILE A 23 7.87 -3.25 7.06
CA ILE A 23 7.43 -4.42 7.83
C ILE A 23 8.31 -5.64 7.51
N GLY A 24 8.86 -5.72 6.31
CA GLY A 24 9.79 -6.76 5.87
C GLY A 24 9.15 -8.15 5.76
N THR A 25 7.83 -8.23 5.91
CA THR A 25 7.05 -9.47 5.83
C THR A 25 5.72 -9.21 5.10
N PRO A 26 5.15 -10.24 4.44
CA PRO A 26 3.83 -10.16 3.85
C PRO A 26 2.79 -9.78 4.90
N ALA A 27 2.01 -8.73 4.65
CA ALA A 27 0.99 -8.26 5.57
C ALA A 27 -0.39 -8.35 4.94
N SER A 28 -1.41 -8.70 5.72
CA SER A 28 -2.80 -8.66 5.25
C SER A 28 -3.24 -7.21 5.01
N ALA A 29 -4.20 -7.01 4.11
CA ALA A 29 -4.75 -5.70 3.80
C ALA A 29 -5.23 -4.94 5.05
N GLU A 30 -5.87 -5.61 6.01
CA GLU A 30 -6.26 -5.01 7.28
C GLU A 30 -5.08 -4.54 8.14
N ALA A 31 -4.00 -5.33 8.21
CA ALA A 31 -2.82 -4.95 8.97
C ALA A 31 -2.17 -3.72 8.33
N LEU A 32 -2.04 -3.73 7.01
CA LEU A 32 -1.50 -2.62 6.24
C LEU A 32 -2.37 -1.36 6.36
N PHE A 33 -3.68 -1.52 6.31
CA PHE A 33 -4.66 -0.45 6.50
C PHE A 33 -4.52 0.22 7.87
N LYS A 34 -4.32 -0.57 8.93
CA LYS A 34 -4.09 -0.03 10.29
C LYS A 34 -2.83 0.82 10.37
N VAL A 35 -1.76 0.45 9.68
CA VAL A 35 -0.50 1.24 9.67
C VAL A 35 -0.58 2.44 8.74
N ALA A 36 -1.33 2.32 7.65
CA ALA A 36 -1.49 3.38 6.66
C ALA A 36 -2.24 4.59 7.24
N GLU A 37 -3.08 4.40 8.27
CA GLU A 37 -3.96 5.43 8.85
C GLU A 37 -4.81 6.16 7.79
N LEU A 38 -5.12 5.48 6.67
CA LEU A 38 -5.88 6.02 5.54
C LEU A 38 -7.38 5.71 5.67
N PRO A 39 -8.26 6.45 4.99
CA PRO A 39 -9.65 6.03 4.78
C PRO A 39 -9.70 4.75 3.93
N VAL A 40 -10.66 3.86 4.23
CA VAL A 40 -10.79 2.57 3.52
C VAL A 40 -10.94 2.74 2.00
N ALA A 41 -11.73 3.72 1.57
CA ALA A 41 -11.94 4.01 0.15
C ALA A 41 -10.65 4.46 -0.55
N ASP A 42 -9.81 5.20 0.14
CA ASP A 42 -8.55 5.72 -0.36
C ASP A 42 -7.46 4.66 -0.38
N PHE A 43 -7.41 3.83 0.67
CA PHE A 43 -6.53 2.67 0.74
C PHE A 43 -6.76 1.73 -0.45
N TYR A 44 -8.01 1.35 -0.74
CA TYR A 44 -8.28 0.45 -1.86
C TYR A 44 -7.98 1.07 -3.22
N LYS A 45 -8.22 2.37 -3.41
CA LYS A 45 -7.84 3.07 -4.65
C LYS A 45 -6.33 3.10 -4.83
N GLN A 46 -5.59 3.32 -3.74
CA GLN A 46 -4.14 3.30 -3.75
C GLN A 46 -3.60 1.90 -4.00
N LEU A 47 -4.13 0.90 -3.31
CA LEU A 47 -3.77 -0.50 -3.48
C LEU A 47 -3.99 -0.96 -4.92
N ALA A 48 -5.15 -0.64 -5.51
CA ALA A 48 -5.42 -0.96 -6.91
C ALA A 48 -4.41 -0.30 -7.86
N TRP A 49 -4.00 0.95 -7.59
CA TRP A 49 -2.98 1.63 -8.36
C TRP A 49 -1.60 1.00 -8.20
N GLU A 50 -1.14 0.75 -6.96
CA GLU A 50 0.15 0.14 -6.68
C GLU A 50 0.25 -1.29 -7.22
N VAL A 51 -0.84 -2.07 -7.16
CA VAL A 51 -0.92 -3.39 -7.80
C VAL A 51 -0.85 -3.28 -9.32
N ALA A 52 -1.57 -2.32 -9.92
CA ALA A 52 -1.50 -2.08 -11.37
C ALA A 52 -0.12 -1.60 -11.84
N GLN A 53 0.63 -0.87 -11.01
CA GLN A 53 2.02 -0.48 -11.27
C GLN A 53 3.03 -1.60 -10.98
N GLY A 54 2.61 -2.71 -10.34
CA GLY A 54 3.52 -3.78 -9.90
C GLY A 54 4.36 -3.45 -8.67
N HIS A 55 4.01 -2.38 -7.95
CA HIS A 55 4.65 -1.99 -6.68
C HIS A 55 4.16 -2.83 -5.51
N VAL A 56 2.93 -3.36 -5.57
CA VAL A 56 2.38 -4.29 -4.59
C VAL A 56 1.94 -5.55 -5.31
N LYS A 57 2.24 -6.70 -4.73
CA LYS A 57 1.76 -7.99 -5.20
C LYS A 57 0.67 -8.49 -4.27
N ASP A 58 -0.51 -8.66 -4.85
CA ASP A 58 -1.64 -9.31 -4.23
C ASP A 58 -1.46 -10.84 -4.34
N ASN A 59 -1.32 -11.53 -3.21
CA ASN A 59 -1.28 -13.00 -3.12
C ASN A 59 -2.63 -13.57 -2.65
N GLN A 60 -3.74 -12.87 -2.87
CA GLN A 60 -5.12 -13.18 -2.43
C GLN A 60 -5.35 -13.18 -0.90
N THR A 61 -4.38 -13.64 -0.11
CA THR A 61 -4.44 -13.69 1.36
C THR A 61 -3.52 -12.66 2.03
N THR A 62 -2.44 -12.27 1.36
CA THR A 62 -1.46 -11.30 1.86
C THR A 62 -1.02 -10.35 0.76
N LEU A 63 -0.63 -9.14 1.15
CA LEU A 63 0.02 -8.16 0.30
C LEU A 63 1.52 -8.25 0.52
N GLU A 64 2.26 -8.26 -0.57
CA GLU A 64 3.73 -8.27 -0.59
C GLU A 64 4.24 -7.05 -1.34
N PRO A 65 5.40 -6.48 -0.95
CA PRO A 65 6.01 -5.45 -1.75
C PRO A 65 6.42 -6.07 -3.10
N GLY A 66 5.86 -5.54 -4.17
CA GLY A 66 6.25 -5.87 -5.53
C GLY A 66 7.63 -5.29 -5.82
N HIS A 67 8.46 -6.07 -6.50
CA HIS A 67 9.74 -5.58 -7.00
C HIS A 67 9.46 -4.70 -8.21
N ALA A 68 9.16 -3.41 -7.97
CA ALA A 68 9.16 -2.41 -9.02
C ALA A 68 10.59 -2.28 -9.53
N ALA A 69 10.91 -3.01 -10.59
CA ALA A 69 12.15 -2.84 -11.33
C ALA A 69 11.97 -1.63 -12.26
N GLY A 70 12.61 -0.51 -11.91
CA GLY A 70 12.86 0.61 -12.83
C GLY A 70 12.13 1.89 -12.45
#